data_AF-A0A9W7ILW1-F1
#
_entry.id   AF-A0A9W7ILW1-F1
#
_cell.length_a   1.000
_cell.length_b   1.000
_cell.length_c   1.000
_cell.angle_alpha   90.00
_cell.angle_beta   90.00
_cell.angle_gamma   90.00
#
_symmetry.space_group_name_H-M   'P 1'
#
loop_
_entity.id
_entity.type
_entity.pdbx_description
1 polymer ?
#
loop_
_entity_poly.entity_id
_entity_poly.type
_entity_poly.pdbx_seq_one_letter_code
_entity_poly.pdbx_strand_id
1 'polypeptide(L)'
;MESLYAKLYDKYDKLKKRKLSEMDDIHRDQEEKFLNYVRAAEELIQHLKSENEKLNVEVNELRSEVASIMSSKDKQSVDYQKLLIEESQKCKVLSEEVTRLQSLHQERHVKGGNRDDIPTASPGSAQVAAERVSGNSTRMMTRKRSRTSAAETEDCIVTPNSANGKASTSRALTKDLHEKALSCEVLPHVQLPECCKGVSANATDRGTCLFQVLIECLVGMKISAVNQTEGLCISALHQSSGYSFSLTWINKTGVEEAELVYRVLSLGTFERVAPEWMRDVIMFSTNMCPIFFERLARVIKLHC
;
A
#
# COMPACT_ATOMS: atom_id res chain seq x y z
N MET A 1 73.89 41.94 -51.66
CA MET A 1 73.00 40.78 -51.43
C MET A 1 73.06 40.27 -49.99
N GLU A 2 74.24 40.11 -49.39
CA GLU A 2 74.41 39.57 -48.03
C GLU A 2 73.67 40.34 -46.91
N SER A 3 73.62 41.67 -46.97
CA SER A 3 72.90 42.50 -45.98
C SER A 3 71.38 42.28 -45.98
N LEU A 4 70.80 41.89 -47.12
CA LEU A 4 69.38 41.54 -47.22
C LEU A 4 69.11 40.17 -46.60
N TYR A 5 70.00 39.19 -46.81
CA TYR A 5 69.91 37.87 -46.19
C TYR A 5 70.04 37.95 -44.67
N ALA A 6 70.97 38.76 -44.15
CA ALA A 6 71.11 38.97 -42.71
C ALA A 6 69.84 39.57 -42.08
N LYS A 7 69.22 40.57 -42.73
CA LYS A 7 67.94 41.16 -42.28
C LYS A 7 66.78 40.16 -42.33
N LEU A 8 66.75 39.29 -43.34
CA LEU A 8 65.73 38.26 -43.45
C LEU A 8 65.88 37.21 -42.33
N TYR A 9 67.10 36.79 -42.04
CA TYR A 9 67.40 35.85 -40.97
C TYR A 9 67.06 36.42 -39.58
N ASP A 10 67.42 37.67 -39.30
CA ASP A 10 67.06 38.36 -38.05
C ASP A 10 65.54 38.45 -37.86
N LYS A 11 64.79 38.78 -38.94
CA LYS A 11 63.33 38.77 -38.90
C LYS A 11 62.76 37.38 -38.63
N TYR A 12 63.30 36.36 -39.29
CA TYR A 12 62.89 34.97 -39.06
C TYR A 12 63.15 34.53 -37.62
N ASP A 13 64.33 34.80 -37.08
CA ASP A 13 64.70 34.42 -35.71
C ASP A 13 63.82 35.11 -34.67
N LYS A 14 63.55 36.42 -34.85
CA LYS A 14 62.61 37.17 -34.01
C LYS A 14 61.19 36.61 -34.08
N LEU A 15 60.72 36.27 -35.28
CA LEU A 15 59.40 35.67 -35.47
C LEU A 15 59.33 34.29 -34.82
N LYS A 16 60.35 33.45 -35.01
CA LYS A 16 60.45 32.12 -34.42
C LYS A 16 60.43 32.18 -32.90
N LYS A 17 61.26 33.04 -32.30
CA LYS A 17 61.29 33.26 -30.84
C LYS A 17 59.94 33.73 -30.30
N ARG A 18 59.30 34.69 -30.98
CA ARG A 18 57.97 35.16 -30.59
C ARG A 18 56.93 34.05 -30.65
N LYS A 19 56.93 33.25 -31.72
CA LYS A 19 55.97 32.16 -31.90
C LYS A 19 56.16 31.02 -30.89
N LEU A 20 57.40 30.70 -30.54
CA LEU A 20 57.69 29.74 -29.47
C LEU A 20 57.19 30.26 -28.11
N SER A 21 57.45 31.53 -27.78
CA SER A 21 56.95 32.14 -26.55
C SER A 21 55.42 32.17 -26.49
N GLU A 22 54.75 32.54 -27.57
CA GLU A 22 53.28 32.57 -27.66
C GLU A 22 52.68 31.17 -27.44
N MET A 23 53.32 30.15 -28.02
CA MET A 23 52.91 28.76 -27.83
C MET A 23 53.11 28.32 -26.37
N ASP A 24 54.23 28.66 -25.74
CA ASP A 24 54.48 28.34 -24.33
C ASP A 24 53.48 29.05 -23.40
N ASP A 25 53.09 30.28 -23.71
CA ASP A 25 52.08 31.03 -22.94
C ASP A 25 50.70 30.36 -23.04
N ILE A 26 50.29 29.94 -24.24
CA ILE A 26 49.04 29.22 -24.48
C ILE A 26 49.05 27.88 -23.73
N HIS A 27 50.17 27.13 -23.77
CA HIS A 27 50.28 25.87 -23.06
C HIS A 27 50.14 26.05 -21.54
N ARG A 28 50.77 27.09 -20.96
CA ARG A 28 50.63 27.37 -19.52
C ARG A 28 49.20 27.73 -19.13
N ASP A 29 48.51 28.57 -19.93
CA ASP A 29 47.11 28.92 -19.69
C ASP A 29 46.17 27.71 -19.80
N GLN A 30 46.43 26.81 -20.77
CA GLN A 30 45.69 25.56 -20.88
C GLN A 30 45.94 24.64 -19.69
N GLU A 31 47.19 24.46 -19.29
CA GLU A 31 47.58 23.65 -18.14
C GLU A 31 46.90 24.16 -16.86
N GLU A 32 46.92 25.47 -16.61
CA GLU A 32 46.23 26.07 -15.46
C GLU A 32 44.72 25.78 -15.46
N LYS A 33 44.06 25.90 -16.63
CA LYS A 33 42.64 25.55 -16.77
C LYS A 33 42.39 24.07 -16.46
N PHE A 34 43.22 23.17 -16.99
CA PHE A 34 43.10 21.73 -16.70
C PHE A 34 43.28 21.44 -15.21
N LEU A 35 44.29 22.02 -14.56
CA LEU A 35 44.50 21.86 -13.12
C LEU A 35 43.31 22.38 -12.30
N ASN A 36 42.71 23.51 -12.68
CA ASN A 36 41.54 24.04 -12.00
C ASN A 36 40.31 23.13 -12.14
N TYR A 37 40.07 22.57 -13.33
CA TYR A 37 39.00 21.59 -13.53
C TYR A 37 39.25 20.31 -12.73
N VAL A 38 40.48 19.79 -12.75
CA VAL A 38 40.85 18.59 -11.99
C VAL A 38 40.65 18.83 -10.50
N ARG A 39 41.14 19.97 -9.97
CA ARG A 39 40.95 20.33 -8.55
C ARG A 39 39.47 20.40 -8.17
N ALA A 40 38.65 21.11 -8.96
CA ALA A 40 37.22 21.23 -8.68
C ALA A 40 36.50 19.86 -8.74
N ALA A 41 36.88 19.01 -9.68
CA ALA A 41 36.33 17.65 -9.78
C ALA A 41 36.75 16.79 -8.59
N GLU A 42 38.02 16.85 -8.18
CA GLU A 42 38.54 16.12 -7.02
C GLU A 42 37.87 16.56 -5.71
N GLU A 43 37.68 17.87 -5.51
CA GLU A 43 36.97 18.42 -4.36
C GLU A 43 35.53 17.89 -4.28
N LEU A 44 34.80 17.90 -5.41
CA LEU A 44 33.44 17.37 -5.47
C LEU A 44 33.39 15.86 -5.19
N ILE A 45 34.33 15.10 -5.76
CA ILE A 45 34.42 13.65 -5.53
C ILE A 45 34.69 13.36 -4.04
N GLN A 46 35.57 14.12 -3.40
CA GLN A 46 35.85 13.94 -1.97
C GLN A 46 34.65 14.30 -1.10
N HIS A 47 33.97 15.40 -1.41
CA HIS A 47 32.74 15.79 -0.73
C HIS A 47 31.70 14.66 -0.79
N LEU A 48 31.36 14.20 -2.01
CA LEU A 48 30.38 13.13 -2.21
C LEU A 48 30.77 11.82 -1.52
N LYS A 49 32.06 11.47 -1.51
CA LYS A 49 32.55 10.29 -0.78
C LYS A 49 32.31 10.42 0.72
N SER A 50 32.67 11.56 1.31
CA SER A 50 32.48 11.80 2.75
C SER A 50 31.00 11.82 3.15
N GLU A 51 30.14 12.40 2.30
CA GLU A 51 28.70 12.45 2.54
C GLU A 51 28.06 11.06 2.44
N ASN A 52 28.49 10.25 1.47
CA ASN A 52 28.03 8.87 1.33
C ASN A 52 28.46 8.01 2.53
N GLU A 53 29.70 8.16 3.01
CA GLU A 53 30.16 7.46 4.23
C GLU A 53 29.32 7.87 5.44
N LYS A 54 29.06 9.17 5.62
CA LYS A 54 28.21 9.67 6.70
C LYS A 54 26.79 9.10 6.63
N LEU A 55 26.16 9.13 5.46
CA LEU A 55 24.82 8.57 5.26
C LEU A 55 24.78 7.06 5.51
N ASN A 56 25.84 6.34 5.11
CA ASN A 56 25.94 4.91 5.35
C ASN A 56 26.03 4.58 6.85
N VAL A 57 26.76 5.38 7.63
CA VAL A 57 26.80 5.26 9.10
C VAL A 57 25.40 5.48 9.70
N GLU A 58 24.71 6.56 9.32
CA GLU A 58 23.36 6.87 9.83
C GLU A 58 22.33 5.77 9.48
N VAL A 59 22.38 5.26 8.26
CA VAL A 59 21.51 4.14 7.84
C VAL A 59 21.78 2.88 8.67
N ASN A 60 23.04 2.60 9.00
CA ASN A 60 23.39 1.44 9.81
C ASN A 60 22.96 1.61 11.27
N GLU A 61 23.08 2.82 11.83
CA GLU A 61 22.56 3.15 13.16
C GLU A 61 21.04 2.97 13.22
N LEU A 62 20.29 3.57 12.29
CA LEU A 62 18.83 3.43 12.21
C LEU A 62 18.39 1.98 12.02
N ARG A 63 19.10 1.20 11.19
CA ARG A 63 18.83 -0.24 11.04
C ARG A 63 19.01 -0.99 12.35
N SER A 64 20.05 -0.66 13.12
CA SER A 64 20.29 -1.28 14.42
C SER A 64 19.21 -0.92 15.45
N GLU A 65 18.73 0.32 15.43
CA GLU A 65 17.65 0.78 16.29
C GLU A 65 16.33 0.08 15.95
N VAL A 66 15.99 -0.02 14.66
CA VAL A 66 14.81 -0.75 14.20
C VAL A 66 14.88 -2.22 14.62
N ALA A 67 16.03 -2.88 14.47
CA ALA A 67 16.21 -4.26 14.91
C ALA A 67 16.03 -4.42 16.43
N SER A 68 16.54 -3.46 17.22
CA SER A 68 16.37 -3.42 18.67
C SER A 68 14.90 -3.25 19.09
N ILE A 69 14.17 -2.31 18.46
CA ILE A 69 12.74 -2.08 18.70
C ILE A 69 11.93 -3.32 18.35
N MET A 70 12.20 -3.94 17.19
CA MET A 70 11.52 -5.16 16.76
C MET A 70 11.74 -6.29 17.76
N SER A 71 12.98 -6.53 18.17
CA SER A 71 13.32 -7.56 19.17
C SER A 71 12.61 -7.34 20.52
N SER A 72 12.59 -6.09 20.99
CA SER A 72 11.87 -5.70 22.22
C SER A 72 10.36 -5.95 22.11
N LYS A 73 9.76 -5.55 20.98
CA LYS A 73 8.32 -5.72 20.71
C LYS A 73 7.94 -7.19 20.54
N ASP A 74 8.78 -7.99 19.89
CA ASP A 74 8.57 -9.43 19.74
C ASP A 74 8.58 -10.12 21.10
N LYS A 75 9.53 -9.75 21.97
CA LYS A 75 9.57 -10.24 23.35
C LYS A 75 8.29 -9.88 24.12
N GLN A 76 7.85 -8.62 24.06
CA GLN A 76 6.59 -8.21 24.69
C GLN A 76 5.38 -8.98 24.14
N SER A 77 5.34 -9.24 22.83
CA SER A 77 4.25 -9.98 22.19
C SER A 77 4.16 -11.41 22.70
N VAL A 78 5.31 -12.08 22.87
CA VAL A 78 5.39 -13.41 23.49
C VAL A 78 4.90 -13.38 24.94
N ASP A 79 5.31 -12.37 25.72
CA ASP A 79 4.89 -12.22 27.12
C ASP A 79 3.37 -12.00 27.23
N TYR A 80 2.79 -11.14 26.40
CA TYR A 80 1.33 -10.93 26.34
C TYR A 80 0.58 -12.19 25.93
N GLN A 81 1.08 -12.91 24.93
CA GLN A 81 0.47 -14.17 24.49
C GLN A 81 0.47 -15.22 25.59
N LYS A 82 1.58 -15.34 26.33
CA LYS A 82 1.69 -16.23 27.49
C LYS A 82 0.65 -15.87 28.56
N LEU A 83 0.57 -14.59 28.93
CA LEU A 83 -0.36 -14.12 29.97
C LEU A 83 -1.82 -14.36 29.57
N LEU A 84 -2.15 -14.14 28.29
CA LEU A 84 -3.48 -14.39 27.75
C LEU A 84 -3.87 -15.87 27.86
N ILE A 85 -2.94 -16.78 27.55
CA ILE A 85 -3.16 -18.23 27.70
C ILE A 85 -3.39 -18.59 29.17
N GLU A 86 -2.57 -18.06 30.09
CA GLU A 86 -2.72 -18.29 31.53
C GLU A 86 -4.08 -17.81 32.07
N GLU A 87 -4.51 -16.59 31.72
CA GLU A 87 -5.81 -16.05 32.14
C GLU A 87 -6.99 -16.79 31.50
N SER A 88 -6.86 -17.22 30.25
CA SER A 88 -7.89 -18.04 29.59
C SER A 88 -8.09 -19.38 30.31
N GLN A 89 -7.00 -20.00 30.77
CA GLN A 89 -7.04 -21.24 31.53
C GLN A 89 -7.66 -21.03 32.92
N LYS A 90 -7.34 -19.92 33.60
CA LYS A 90 -7.97 -19.56 34.88
C LYS A 90 -9.48 -19.35 34.72
N CYS A 91 -9.90 -18.62 33.69
CA CYS A 91 -11.32 -18.42 33.37
C CYS A 91 -12.05 -19.75 33.15
N LYS A 92 -11.40 -20.71 32.47
CA LYS A 92 -11.94 -22.05 32.25
C LYS A 92 -12.17 -22.79 33.58
N VAL A 93 -11.16 -22.83 34.45
CA VAL A 93 -11.26 -23.47 35.77
C VAL A 93 -12.36 -22.81 36.62
N LEU A 94 -12.42 -21.49 36.64
CA LEU A 94 -13.47 -20.74 37.35
C LEU A 94 -14.87 -21.08 36.81
N SER A 95 -15.03 -21.17 35.48
CA SER A 95 -16.29 -21.55 34.85
C SER A 95 -16.72 -22.99 35.21
N GLU A 96 -15.78 -23.93 35.22
CA GLU A 96 -16.01 -25.31 35.64
C GLU A 96 -16.47 -25.37 37.10
N GLU A 97 -15.82 -24.61 37.99
CA GLU A 97 -16.19 -24.52 39.40
C GLU A 97 -17.56 -23.87 39.63
N VAL A 98 -17.89 -22.79 38.91
CA VAL A 98 -19.23 -22.18 38.94
C VAL A 98 -20.29 -23.19 38.51
N THR A 99 -20.04 -23.94 37.45
CA THR A 99 -20.96 -24.99 36.96
C THR A 99 -21.14 -26.10 37.99
N ARG A 100 -20.04 -26.51 38.64
CA ARG A 100 -20.05 -27.51 39.74
C ARG A 100 -20.90 -27.01 40.92
N LEU A 101 -20.71 -25.77 41.35
CA LEU A 101 -21.46 -25.16 42.46
C LEU A 101 -22.95 -25.01 42.13
N GLN A 102 -23.29 -24.61 40.91
CA GLN A 102 -24.68 -24.54 40.44
C GLN A 102 -25.37 -25.92 40.48
N SER A 103 -24.68 -26.96 40.01
CA SER A 103 -25.18 -28.34 40.04
C SER A 103 -25.47 -28.81 41.47
N LEU A 104 -24.59 -28.48 42.41
CA LEU A 104 -24.71 -28.83 43.83
C LEU A 104 -25.87 -28.10 44.52
N HIS A 105 -26.10 -26.82 44.15
CA HIS A 105 -27.27 -26.07 44.62
C HIS A 105 -28.58 -26.64 44.10
N GLN A 106 -28.60 -27.09 42.84
CA GLN A 106 -29.78 -27.71 42.23
C GLN A 106 -30.09 -29.08 42.85
N GLU A 107 -29.07 -29.88 43.20
CA GLU A 107 -29.26 -31.16 43.89
C GLU A 107 -29.80 -30.99 45.33
N ARG A 108 -29.37 -29.93 46.03
CA ARG A 108 -29.85 -29.61 47.39
C ARG A 108 -31.33 -29.20 47.41
N HIS A 109 -31.83 -28.59 46.33
CA HIS A 109 -33.23 -28.20 46.17
C HIS A 109 -34.17 -29.37 45.87
N VAL A 110 -33.65 -30.52 45.41
CA VAL A 110 -34.44 -31.71 45.04
C VAL A 110 -34.61 -32.71 46.20
N LYS A 111 -33.73 -32.66 47.22
CA LYS A 111 -33.74 -33.61 48.35
C LYS A 111 -34.48 -33.12 49.62
N GLY A 112 -35.07 -31.93 49.60
CA GLY A 112 -35.77 -31.34 50.76
C GLY A 112 -37.24 -31.06 50.48
N GLY A 113 -38.09 -32.09 50.54
CA GLY A 113 -39.54 -31.91 50.41
C GLY A 113 -40.34 -33.05 51.03
N ASN A 114 -40.59 -33.00 52.33
CA ASN A 114 -41.75 -33.67 52.91
C ASN A 114 -42.28 -32.90 54.14
N ARG A 115 -43.62 -32.70 54.12
CA ARG A 115 -44.56 -32.18 55.13
C ARG A 115 -44.59 -30.67 55.41
N ASP A 116 -45.71 -30.02 55.71
CA ASP A 116 -47.16 -30.24 55.55
C ASP A 116 -47.80 -28.87 55.95
N ASP A 117 -48.79 -28.41 55.18
CA ASP A 117 -49.98 -27.58 55.48
C ASP A 117 -49.98 -26.37 56.46
N ILE A 118 -50.50 -25.22 56.01
CA ILE A 118 -51.85 -24.69 56.35
C ILE A 118 -52.16 -23.46 55.46
N PRO A 119 -53.43 -23.23 55.04
CA PRO A 119 -53.79 -22.37 53.90
C PRO A 119 -54.37 -21.01 54.31
N THR A 120 -54.28 -20.02 53.43
CA THR A 120 -55.17 -18.84 53.50
C THR A 120 -55.68 -18.46 52.12
N ALA A 121 -56.99 -18.32 52.05
CA ALA A 121 -57.83 -18.45 50.88
C ALA A 121 -57.69 -17.33 49.83
N SER A 122 -57.86 -17.74 48.57
CA SER A 122 -58.37 -16.89 47.49
C SER A 122 -59.90 -16.75 47.62
N PRO A 123 -60.52 -15.73 47.01
CA PRO A 123 -61.44 -16.11 45.93
C PRO A 123 -61.38 -15.17 44.71
N GLY A 124 -61.58 -15.77 43.53
CA GLY A 124 -61.84 -15.02 42.30
C GLY A 124 -61.58 -15.81 41.02
N SER A 125 -62.20 -17.00 40.88
CA SER A 125 -62.37 -17.73 39.61
C SER A 125 -63.11 -16.84 38.57
N ALA A 126 -62.92 -16.97 37.26
CA ALA A 126 -62.93 -18.15 36.39
C ALA A 126 -62.06 -17.88 35.13
N GLN A 127 -61.19 -18.82 34.70
CA GLN A 127 -61.37 -19.78 33.59
C GLN A 127 -61.89 -19.13 32.29
N VAL A 128 -61.30 -19.32 31.09
CA VAL A 128 -60.96 -20.59 30.42
C VAL A 128 -59.75 -20.42 29.46
N ALA A 129 -59.09 -21.56 29.26
CA ALA A 129 -57.79 -21.88 28.65
C ALA A 129 -57.52 -21.53 27.17
N ALA A 130 -56.22 -21.45 26.86
CA ALA A 130 -55.56 -22.26 25.81
C ALA A 130 -54.04 -22.37 26.08
N GLU A 131 -53.39 -23.32 25.41
CA GLU A 131 -52.31 -24.20 25.87
C GLU A 131 -50.90 -23.87 25.26
N ARG A 132 -49.82 -23.99 26.08
CA ARG A 132 -48.40 -24.39 25.78
C ARG A 132 -47.58 -23.63 24.69
N VAL A 133 -46.25 -23.41 24.71
CA VAL A 133 -45.02 -23.82 25.46
C VAL A 133 -43.98 -22.67 25.37
N SER A 134 -43.00 -22.63 26.29
CA SER A 134 -41.56 -22.39 26.03
C SER A 134 -40.92 -21.08 26.51
N GLY A 135 -39.88 -21.21 27.36
CA GLY A 135 -38.68 -20.38 27.26
C GLY A 135 -38.48 -19.21 28.23
N ASN A 136 -38.16 -19.54 29.48
CA ASN A 136 -37.01 -19.05 30.28
C ASN A 136 -36.75 -17.54 30.52
N SER A 137 -36.55 -17.28 31.83
CA SER A 137 -35.48 -16.48 32.43
C SER A 137 -35.67 -14.96 32.62
N THR A 138 -36.00 -14.64 33.87
CA THR A 138 -35.34 -13.66 34.75
C THR A 138 -34.63 -12.46 34.13
N ARG A 139 -35.21 -11.27 34.36
CA ARG A 139 -34.45 -10.01 34.37
C ARG A 139 -34.94 -9.14 35.53
N MET A 140 -34.18 -9.11 36.62
CA MET A 140 -34.43 -8.19 37.74
C MET A 140 -33.76 -6.84 37.51
N MET A 141 -34.59 -5.80 37.73
CA MET A 141 -34.27 -4.48 38.26
C MET A 141 -33.34 -3.55 37.45
N THR A 142 -33.93 -2.94 36.44
CA THR A 142 -33.61 -1.56 36.03
C THR A 142 -34.26 -0.58 37.01
N ARG A 143 -33.47 0.34 37.60
CA ARG A 143 -34.00 1.49 38.33
C ARG A 143 -33.32 2.78 37.88
N LYS A 144 -34.12 3.59 37.16
CA LYS A 144 -34.26 5.08 37.12
C LYS A 144 -32.96 5.89 36.93
N ARG A 145 -32.88 6.86 36.01
CA ARG A 145 -33.76 8.04 35.91
C ARG A 145 -33.53 8.84 34.60
N SER A 146 -34.63 9.32 34.02
CA SER A 146 -34.89 10.62 33.35
C SER A 146 -33.76 11.32 32.56
N ARG A 147 -33.93 11.49 31.25
CA ARG A 147 -34.44 12.70 30.54
C ARG A 147 -33.41 13.81 30.31
N THR A 148 -33.43 14.27 29.05
CA THR A 148 -33.16 15.61 28.49
C THR A 148 -31.72 16.07 28.23
N SER A 149 -31.55 16.46 26.96
CA SER A 149 -30.93 17.69 26.42
C SER A 149 -29.42 17.80 26.19
N ALA A 150 -29.16 18.37 25.00
CA ALA A 150 -28.01 19.17 24.56
C ALA A 150 -26.73 18.41 24.21
N ALA A 151 -26.56 18.13 22.92
CA ALA A 151 -25.26 17.84 22.33
C ALA A 151 -24.71 19.15 21.72
N GLU A 152 -23.89 19.83 22.51
CA GLU A 152 -22.94 20.92 22.19
C GLU A 152 -21.66 20.50 22.95
N THR A 153 -20.43 20.55 22.46
CA THR A 153 -19.82 21.25 21.33
C THR A 153 -18.50 20.54 21.01
N GLU A 154 -18.18 20.53 19.72
CA GLU A 154 -16.95 20.05 19.11
C GLU A 154 -15.74 20.94 19.40
N ASP A 155 -14.58 20.33 19.13
CA ASP A 155 -13.34 20.94 18.66
C ASP A 155 -13.54 22.23 17.84
N CYS A 156 -12.70 23.24 18.15
CA CYS A 156 -12.22 24.19 17.15
C CYS A 156 -10.90 23.61 16.61
N ILE A 157 -10.60 23.63 15.31
CA ILE A 157 -10.34 24.83 14.50
C ILE A 157 -10.70 24.57 13.01
N VAL A 158 -11.69 25.32 12.51
CA VAL A 158 -11.81 26.10 11.23
C VAL A 158 -11.15 25.52 9.96
N THR A 159 -11.88 25.30 8.84
CA THR A 159 -12.14 26.30 7.76
C THR A 159 -13.23 25.82 6.76
N PRO A 160 -14.10 26.70 6.19
CA PRO A 160 -15.25 26.32 5.36
C PRO A 160 -15.10 26.63 3.84
N ASN A 161 -15.80 25.86 3.00
CA ASN A 161 -16.84 26.34 2.05
C ASN A 161 -17.18 25.31 0.96
N SER A 162 -18.42 24.83 0.92
CA SER A 162 -19.09 24.49 -0.34
C SER A 162 -20.59 24.73 -0.20
N ALA A 163 -21.12 25.54 -1.11
CA ALA A 163 -22.50 25.97 -1.13
C ALA A 163 -23.36 25.09 -2.06
N ASN A 164 -24.55 24.78 -1.56
CA ASN A 164 -25.82 24.60 -2.27
C ASN A 164 -26.00 23.49 -3.33
N GLY A 165 -27.04 22.67 -3.11
CA GLY A 165 -27.74 21.94 -4.17
C GLY A 165 -28.74 20.91 -3.65
N LYS A 166 -30.04 21.19 -3.81
CA LYS A 166 -31.21 20.55 -3.18
C LYS A 166 -31.67 19.20 -3.79
N ALA A 167 -32.29 18.39 -2.93
CA ALA A 167 -33.51 17.56 -3.10
C ALA A 167 -33.48 16.41 -4.16
N SER A 168 -34.08 15.22 -3.99
CA SER A 168 -35.30 14.83 -3.27
C SER A 168 -35.29 13.31 -2.94
N THR A 169 -36.02 12.94 -1.90
CA THR A 169 -36.36 11.58 -1.45
C THR A 169 -37.24 10.82 -2.42
N SER A 170 -36.98 9.51 -2.62
CA SER A 170 -38.04 8.49 -2.72
C SER A 170 -37.47 7.08 -2.51
N ARG A 171 -38.18 6.30 -1.69
CA ARG A 171 -37.91 4.93 -1.28
C ARG A 171 -38.93 4.03 -1.97
N ALA A 172 -38.49 2.97 -2.66
CA ALA A 172 -39.32 1.80 -2.92
C ALA A 172 -38.45 0.56 -3.22
N LEU A 173 -38.56 -0.44 -2.36
CA LEU A 173 -38.29 -1.84 -2.69
C LEU A 173 -39.32 -2.30 -3.73
N THR A 174 -38.91 -3.08 -4.75
CA THR A 174 -39.31 -4.49 -4.90
C THR A 174 -38.82 -5.10 -6.22
N LYS A 175 -38.30 -6.33 -6.08
CA LYS A 175 -38.47 -7.53 -6.93
C LYS A 175 -37.84 -7.59 -8.31
N ASP A 176 -36.99 -8.61 -8.43
CA ASP A 176 -36.56 -9.32 -9.62
C ASP A 176 -37.60 -9.40 -10.73
N LEU A 177 -37.13 -9.27 -11.98
CA LEU A 177 -37.53 -10.13 -13.08
C LEU A 177 -36.40 -10.18 -14.12
N HIS A 178 -36.16 -11.39 -14.59
CA HIS A 178 -35.01 -11.88 -15.33
C HIS A 178 -35.36 -11.96 -16.82
N GLU A 179 -34.54 -11.42 -17.73
CA GLU A 179 -34.58 -11.84 -19.14
C GLU A 179 -33.19 -11.80 -19.81
N LYS A 180 -32.79 -12.98 -20.29
CA LYS A 180 -31.65 -13.37 -21.15
C LYS A 180 -31.62 -12.56 -22.46
N ALA A 181 -30.56 -12.37 -23.25
CA ALA A 181 -29.33 -13.10 -23.59
C ALA A 181 -28.34 -12.06 -24.22
N LEU A 182 -27.03 -12.23 -24.40
CA LEU A 182 -26.21 -13.41 -24.70
C LEU A 182 -24.91 -13.39 -23.88
N SER A 183 -24.64 -14.54 -23.27
CA SER A 183 -23.37 -14.91 -22.65
C SER A 183 -22.34 -15.31 -23.71
N CYS A 184 -21.10 -14.84 -23.56
CA CYS A 184 -19.92 -15.50 -24.12
C CYS A 184 -19.07 -16.01 -22.95
N GLU A 185 -18.46 -17.17 -23.16
CA GLU A 185 -18.07 -18.18 -22.18
C GLU A 185 -17.24 -17.76 -20.96
N VAL A 186 -17.56 -18.46 -19.88
CA VAL A 186 -16.88 -18.51 -18.58
C VAL A 186 -15.48 -19.09 -18.73
N LEU A 187 -14.46 -18.33 -18.28
CA LEU A 187 -13.21 -18.89 -17.77
C LEU A 187 -13.25 -18.89 -16.23
N PRO A 188 -12.69 -19.92 -15.56
CA PRO A 188 -12.99 -20.18 -14.16
C PRO A 188 -12.27 -19.21 -13.21
N HIS A 189 -13.08 -18.56 -12.38
CA HIS A 189 -12.78 -18.15 -11.00
C HIS A 189 -11.51 -17.32 -10.74
N VAL A 190 -11.53 -16.06 -11.13
CA VAL A 190 -10.91 -15.00 -10.32
C VAL A 190 -12.06 -14.17 -9.77
N GLN A 191 -12.40 -14.33 -8.49
CA GLN A 191 -13.33 -13.42 -7.81
C GLN A 191 -12.72 -12.02 -7.80
N LEU A 192 -13.06 -11.23 -8.81
CA LEU A 192 -12.68 -9.83 -8.87
C LEU A 192 -13.33 -9.11 -7.67
N PRO A 193 -12.61 -8.26 -6.93
CA PRO A 193 -13.19 -7.46 -5.87
C PRO A 193 -14.42 -6.71 -6.37
N GLU A 194 -15.46 -6.66 -5.54
CA GLU A 194 -16.77 -6.08 -5.87
C GLU A 194 -16.70 -4.61 -6.34
N CYS A 195 -15.62 -3.92 -5.97
CA CYS A 195 -15.27 -2.55 -6.35
C CYS A 195 -15.00 -2.37 -7.87
N CYS A 196 -14.78 -3.44 -8.63
CA CYS A 196 -14.35 -3.37 -10.04
C CYS A 196 -15.32 -4.04 -11.03
N LYS A 197 -16.53 -4.46 -10.61
CA LYS A 197 -17.51 -5.20 -11.44
C LYS A 197 -18.10 -4.40 -12.63
N GLY A 198 -17.55 -3.24 -12.97
CA GLY A 198 -18.08 -2.31 -13.98
C GLY A 198 -17.23 -2.15 -15.25
N VAL A 199 -16.32 -3.06 -15.58
CA VAL A 199 -15.60 -3.01 -16.88
C VAL A 199 -16.48 -3.60 -17.99
N SER A 200 -17.59 -2.91 -18.28
CA SER A 200 -18.37 -3.10 -19.50
C SER A 200 -17.77 -2.26 -20.62
N ALA A 201 -17.73 -2.82 -21.83
CA ALA A 201 -16.86 -2.42 -22.92
C ALA A 201 -17.06 -0.99 -23.50
N ASN A 202 -18.06 -0.22 -23.09
CA ASN A 202 -18.49 0.98 -23.85
C ASN A 202 -18.75 2.25 -23.00
N ALA A 203 -17.93 2.55 -22.00
CA ALA A 203 -18.01 3.85 -21.32
C ALA A 203 -16.61 4.45 -21.11
N THR A 204 -16.41 5.62 -21.72
CA THR A 204 -15.21 6.47 -21.66
C THR A 204 -14.99 7.08 -20.27
N ASP A 205 -15.86 6.81 -19.30
CA ASP A 205 -15.75 7.35 -17.95
C ASP A 205 -15.70 6.20 -16.92
N ARG A 206 -14.49 5.67 -16.74
CA ARG A 206 -14.19 4.59 -15.79
C ARG A 206 -13.82 5.23 -14.46
N GLY A 207 -14.78 5.32 -13.54
CA GLY A 207 -14.53 5.78 -12.17
C GLY A 207 -13.42 4.96 -11.52
N THR A 208 -12.36 5.64 -11.08
CA THR A 208 -11.21 5.04 -10.39
C THR A 208 -11.69 4.32 -9.14
N CYS A 209 -11.45 3.02 -9.03
CA CYS A 209 -11.84 2.26 -7.85
C CYS A 209 -10.87 2.57 -6.68
N LEU A 210 -11.31 2.51 -5.42
CA LEU A 210 -10.44 2.83 -4.26
C LEU A 210 -9.19 1.94 -4.22
N PHE A 211 -9.31 0.69 -4.66
CA PHE A 211 -8.17 -0.21 -4.79
C PHE A 211 -7.17 0.26 -5.84
N GLN A 212 -7.65 0.76 -6.99
CA GLN A 212 -6.78 1.33 -8.01
C GLN A 212 -6.02 2.53 -7.43
N VAL A 213 -6.70 3.45 -6.74
CA VAL A 213 -6.03 4.58 -6.07
C VAL A 213 -4.96 4.10 -5.08
N LEU A 214 -5.26 3.09 -4.26
CA LEU A 214 -4.29 2.53 -3.32
C LEU A 214 -3.06 1.94 -4.02
N ILE A 215 -3.26 1.14 -5.08
CA ILE A 215 -2.15 0.54 -5.82
C ILE A 215 -1.34 1.62 -6.54
N GLU A 216 -1.99 2.63 -7.13
CA GLU A 216 -1.32 3.77 -7.75
C GLU A 216 -0.44 4.51 -6.73
N CYS A 217 -0.91 4.72 -5.50
CA CYS A 217 -0.13 5.30 -4.41
C CYS A 217 1.06 4.42 -3.98
N LEU A 218 0.88 3.10 -3.92
CA LEU A 218 1.94 2.17 -3.50
C LEU A 218 3.05 2.03 -4.54
N VAL A 219 2.69 2.00 -5.82
CA VAL A 219 3.65 1.86 -6.92
C VAL A 219 4.21 3.22 -7.35
N GLY A 220 3.52 4.32 -7.03
CA GLY A 220 3.88 5.67 -7.47
C GLY A 220 3.59 5.91 -8.95
N MET A 221 2.64 5.18 -9.54
CA MET A 221 2.32 5.23 -10.97
C MET A 221 0.82 5.25 -11.18
N LYS A 222 0.35 5.95 -12.22
CA LYS A 222 -1.04 5.81 -12.67
C LYS A 222 -1.22 4.50 -13.42
N ILE A 223 -2.29 3.79 -13.12
CA ILE A 223 -2.57 2.47 -13.70
C ILE A 223 -3.87 2.57 -14.48
N SER A 224 -3.95 1.90 -15.62
CA SER A 224 -5.21 1.75 -16.34
C SER A 224 -5.37 0.33 -16.84
N ALA A 225 -6.60 -0.18 -16.75
CA ALA A 225 -6.93 -1.51 -17.25
C ALA A 225 -7.41 -1.40 -18.70
N VAL A 226 -6.71 -2.07 -19.62
CA VAL A 226 -7.06 -2.14 -21.03
C VAL A 226 -7.41 -3.57 -21.35
N ASN A 227 -8.61 -3.80 -21.88
CA ASN A 227 -8.95 -5.10 -22.44
C ASN A 227 -8.39 -5.13 -23.85
N GLN A 228 -7.32 -5.90 -24.06
CA GLN A 228 -6.82 -6.18 -25.41
C GLN A 228 -7.38 -7.53 -25.87
N THR A 229 -7.45 -7.72 -27.19
CA THR A 229 -7.89 -8.98 -27.82
C THR A 229 -7.04 -10.21 -27.41
N GLU A 230 -5.85 -9.99 -26.85
CA GLU A 230 -4.90 -11.04 -26.43
C GLU A 230 -4.94 -11.39 -24.93
N GLY A 231 -5.73 -10.68 -24.10
CA GLY A 231 -5.83 -10.97 -22.67
C GLY A 231 -6.10 -9.74 -21.79
N LEU A 232 -6.12 -9.96 -20.48
CA LEU A 232 -6.20 -8.88 -19.50
C LEU A 232 -4.86 -8.12 -19.51
N CYS A 233 -4.91 -6.81 -19.76
CA CYS A 233 -3.72 -5.96 -19.79
C CYS A 233 -3.89 -4.78 -18.83
N ILE A 234 -2.82 -4.46 -18.11
CA ILE A 234 -2.71 -3.18 -17.41
C ILE A 234 -1.62 -2.35 -18.07
N SER A 235 -1.80 -1.04 -18.12
CA SER A 235 -0.75 -0.09 -18.44
C SER A 235 -0.45 0.77 -17.23
N ALA A 236 0.82 1.11 -17.05
CA ALA A 236 1.30 1.95 -15.97
C ALA A 236 2.07 3.14 -16.54
N LEU A 237 1.88 4.32 -15.95
CA LEU A 237 2.54 5.57 -16.32
C LEU A 237 3.08 6.28 -15.07
N HIS A 238 4.39 6.49 -15.05
CA HIS A 238 5.05 7.35 -14.09
C HIS A 238 5.01 8.80 -14.59
N GLN A 239 4.19 9.64 -13.95
CA GLN A 239 3.83 10.94 -14.51
C GLN A 239 5.00 11.94 -14.61
N SER A 240 5.95 11.89 -13.68
CA SER A 240 7.07 12.85 -13.64
C SER A 240 8.16 12.53 -14.65
N SER A 241 8.49 11.24 -14.85
CA SER A 241 9.51 10.84 -15.84
C SER A 241 8.94 10.57 -17.24
N GLY A 242 7.62 10.41 -17.37
CA GLY A 242 6.98 9.99 -18.62
C GLY A 242 7.22 8.52 -18.98
N TYR A 243 7.85 7.75 -18.07
CA TYR A 243 8.06 6.32 -18.26
C TYR A 243 6.73 5.56 -18.20
N SER A 244 6.50 4.68 -19.19
CA SER A 244 5.28 3.88 -19.26
C SER A 244 5.52 2.50 -19.86
N PHE A 245 4.72 1.55 -19.41
CA PHE A 245 4.78 0.16 -19.84
C PHE A 245 3.41 -0.52 -19.72
N SER A 246 3.28 -1.70 -20.32
CA SER A 246 2.13 -2.58 -20.17
C SER A 246 2.54 -3.94 -19.62
N LEU A 247 1.67 -4.53 -18.80
CA LEU A 247 1.73 -5.92 -18.34
C LEU A 247 0.50 -6.67 -18.84
N THR A 248 0.73 -7.70 -19.65
CA THR A 248 -0.32 -8.55 -20.23
C THR A 248 -0.28 -9.93 -19.61
N TRP A 249 -1.43 -10.43 -19.15
CA TRP A 249 -1.56 -11.80 -18.69
C TRP A 249 -1.75 -12.72 -19.88
N ILE A 250 -0.86 -13.69 -20.02
CA ILE A 250 -0.97 -14.75 -21.01
C ILE A 250 -1.28 -16.04 -20.26
N ASN A 251 -2.50 -16.52 -20.45
CA ASN A 251 -2.87 -17.85 -19.99
C ASN A 251 -2.34 -18.86 -21.01
N LYS A 252 -1.35 -19.65 -20.60
CA LYS A 252 -0.98 -20.84 -21.36
C LYS A 252 -2.10 -21.86 -21.23
N THR A 253 -2.53 -22.42 -22.36
CA THR A 253 -3.49 -23.54 -22.38
C THR A 253 -2.82 -24.79 -21.80
N GLY A 254 -2.89 -24.97 -20.48
CA GLY A 254 -2.27 -26.09 -19.75
C GLY A 254 -2.38 -25.94 -18.22
N VAL A 255 -1.74 -26.84 -17.46
CA VAL A 255 -1.63 -26.82 -15.98
C VAL A 255 -0.57 -25.80 -15.50
N GLU A 256 0.06 -25.05 -16.41
CA GLU A 256 1.09 -24.06 -16.09
C GLU A 256 0.52 -22.77 -15.50
N GLU A 257 1.28 -22.17 -14.57
CA GLU A 257 0.97 -20.89 -13.94
C GLU A 257 0.80 -19.76 -14.98
N ALA A 258 -0.07 -18.80 -14.69
CA ALA A 258 -0.24 -17.63 -15.55
C ALA A 258 1.06 -16.81 -15.64
N GLU A 259 1.47 -16.52 -16.88
CA GLU A 259 2.65 -15.69 -17.18
C GLU A 259 2.25 -14.25 -17.45
N LEU A 260 3.10 -13.31 -17.03
CA LEU A 260 3.00 -11.90 -17.36
C LEU A 260 4.04 -11.54 -18.41
N VAL A 261 3.62 -10.72 -19.37
CA VAL A 261 4.50 -10.11 -20.36
C VAL A 261 4.60 -8.62 -20.12
N TYR A 262 5.80 -8.17 -19.78
CA TYR A 262 6.18 -6.77 -19.73
C TYR A 262 6.55 -6.27 -21.12
N ARG A 263 5.99 -5.11 -21.49
CA ARG A 263 6.35 -4.38 -22.70
C ARG A 263 6.49 -2.90 -22.37
N VAL A 264 7.64 -2.32 -22.69
CA VAL A 264 7.84 -0.88 -22.59
C VAL A 264 7.00 -0.16 -23.64
N LEU A 265 6.35 0.94 -23.24
CA LEU A 265 5.58 1.83 -24.13
C LEU A 265 6.38 3.11 -24.40
N SER A 266 6.98 3.68 -23.35
CA SER A 266 7.90 4.81 -23.45
C SER A 266 8.91 4.78 -22.32
N LEU A 267 10.18 5.05 -22.62
CA LEU A 267 11.23 5.15 -21.60
C LEU A 267 11.21 6.50 -20.87
N GLY A 268 10.57 7.52 -21.45
CA GLY A 268 10.57 8.88 -20.90
C GLY A 268 11.99 9.39 -20.66
N THR A 269 12.23 10.01 -19.51
CA THR A 269 13.57 10.51 -19.14
C THR A 269 14.60 9.40 -18.85
N PHE A 270 14.18 8.13 -18.77
CA PHE A 270 15.09 7.02 -18.50
C PHE A 270 15.83 6.50 -19.75
N GLU A 271 15.65 7.09 -20.93
CA GLU A 271 16.27 6.61 -22.18
C GLU A 271 17.78 6.35 -22.11
N ARG A 272 18.53 7.06 -21.28
CA ARG A 272 20.00 6.89 -21.14
C ARG A 272 20.43 6.04 -19.95
N VAL A 273 19.54 5.86 -18.98
CA VAL A 273 19.86 5.23 -17.68
C VAL A 273 19.11 3.92 -17.46
N ALA A 274 18.08 3.64 -18.26
CA ALA A 274 17.31 2.42 -18.14
C ALA A 274 18.19 1.19 -18.43
N PRO A 275 18.20 0.19 -17.54
CA PRO A 275 18.89 -1.08 -17.77
C PRO A 275 18.27 -1.83 -18.96
N GLU A 276 19.04 -2.73 -19.56
CA GLU A 276 18.66 -3.49 -20.77
C GLU A 276 17.29 -4.17 -20.62
N TRP A 277 17.06 -4.82 -19.47
CA TRP A 277 15.80 -5.49 -19.19
C TRP A 277 14.58 -4.55 -19.28
N MET A 278 14.69 -3.26 -18.93
CA MET A 278 13.57 -2.32 -19.04
C MET A 278 13.25 -1.94 -20.49
N ARG A 279 14.17 -2.18 -21.43
CA ARG A 279 14.02 -1.84 -22.85
C ARG A 279 13.43 -2.99 -23.65
N ASP A 280 13.66 -4.22 -23.18
CA ASP A 280 13.22 -5.42 -23.85
C ASP A 280 11.83 -5.90 -23.37
N VAL A 281 11.24 -6.81 -24.16
CA VAL A 281 10.03 -7.52 -23.75
C VAL A 281 10.44 -8.67 -22.84
N ILE A 282 9.88 -8.71 -21.62
CA ILE A 282 10.19 -9.74 -20.64
C ILE A 282 8.94 -10.57 -20.37
N MET A 283 9.11 -11.88 -20.27
CA MET A 283 8.09 -12.79 -19.78
C MET A 283 8.51 -13.36 -18.42
N PHE A 284 7.60 -13.37 -17.45
CA PHE A 284 7.87 -13.92 -16.12
C PHE A 284 6.60 -14.46 -15.46
N SER A 285 6.74 -15.43 -14.54
CA SER A 285 5.59 -15.95 -13.77
C SER A 285 5.02 -14.88 -12.83
N THR A 286 3.72 -14.92 -12.57
CA THR A 286 3.05 -14.04 -11.61
C THR A 286 3.71 -14.05 -10.23
N ASN A 287 4.39 -15.13 -9.83
CA ASN A 287 5.15 -15.20 -8.57
C ASN A 287 6.35 -14.23 -8.51
N MET A 288 6.85 -13.78 -9.66
CA MET A 288 7.98 -12.83 -9.77
C MET A 288 7.53 -11.36 -9.75
N CYS A 289 6.21 -11.08 -9.75
CA CYS A 289 5.67 -9.73 -9.78
C CYS A 289 6.20 -8.84 -8.64
N PRO A 290 6.28 -9.31 -7.37
CA PRO A 290 6.86 -8.51 -6.29
C PRO A 290 8.30 -8.07 -6.58
N ILE A 291 9.12 -8.99 -7.10
CA ILE A 291 10.53 -8.73 -7.44
C ILE A 291 10.63 -7.75 -8.62
N PHE A 292 9.76 -7.88 -9.62
CA PHE A 292 9.69 -6.97 -10.76
C PHE A 292 9.41 -5.52 -10.29
N PHE A 293 8.37 -5.31 -9.49
CA PHE A 293 8.02 -3.97 -9.00
C PHE A 293 9.07 -3.41 -8.04
N GLU A 294 9.72 -4.25 -7.23
CA GLU A 294 10.83 -3.81 -6.38
C GLU A 294 12.01 -3.30 -7.23
N ARG A 295 12.41 -4.06 -8.26
CA ARG A 295 13.48 -3.65 -9.18
C ARG A 295 13.13 -2.37 -9.92
N LEU A 296 11.89 -2.25 -10.38
CA LEU A 296 11.40 -1.06 -11.07
C LEU A 296 11.43 0.18 -10.16
N ALA A 297 10.95 0.04 -8.93
CA ALA A 297 10.97 1.12 -7.93
C ALA A 297 12.39 1.57 -7.61
N ARG A 298 13.37 0.65 -7.54
CA ARG A 298 14.78 1.00 -7.33
C ARG A 298 15.33 1.89 -8.45
N VAL A 299 15.04 1.55 -9.73
CA VAL A 299 15.50 2.36 -10.87
C VAL A 299 14.88 3.75 -10.83
N ILE A 300 13.59 3.84 -10.52
CA ILE A 300 12.88 5.13 -10.47
C ILE A 300 13.42 6.00 -9.34
N LYS A 301 13.57 5.45 -8.13
CA LYS A 301 14.08 6.20 -6.96
C LYS A 301 15.53 6.66 -7.12
N LEU A 302 16.34 6.00 -7.94
CA LEU A 302 17.72 6.40 -8.21
C LEU A 302 17.83 7.58 -9.17
N HIS A 303 16.79 7.83 -9.97
CA HIS A 303 16.84 8.74 -11.12
C HIS A 303 15.71 9.78 -11.15
N CYS A 304 14.87 9.84 -10.11
CA CYS A 304 13.82 10.83 -9.87
C CYS A 304 13.91 11.28 -8.40
#